data_AF-X0VJ62-F1
#
_entry.id   AF-X0VJ62-F1
#
_cell.length_a   1.000
_cell.length_b   1.000
_cell.length_c   1.000
_cell.angle_alpha   90.00
_cell.angle_beta   90.00
_cell.angle_gamma   90.00
#
_symmetry.space_group_name_H-M   'P 1'
#
loop_
_entity.id
_entity.type
_entity.pdbx_description
1 polymer ?
#
loop_
_entity_poly.entity_id
_entity_poly.type
_entity_poly.pdbx_seq_one_letter_code
_entity_poly.pdbx_strand_id
1 'polypeptide(L)'
;LLPRYEELYGVGYSPRGEYALQVGRLAREICRRHGVPDRMSRPILPGEELLVNRRIAESLLLRAYEMELEGGAGHRIWAYRKAAWTVDELDESLADIYGREGMSGLTALAYIGSSIAEVISSLLEEIKGASKVRSRGRNRGRRQK
;
A
#
# COMPACT_ATOMS: atom_id res chain seq x y z
N LEU A 1 31.89 -5.53 18.85
CA LEU A 1 31.11 -5.69 17.60
C LEU A 1 30.46 -7.07 17.51
N LEU A 2 31.21 -8.18 17.66
CA LEU A 2 30.63 -9.55 17.65
C LEU A 2 29.51 -9.80 18.68
N PRO A 3 29.63 -9.42 19.98
CA PRO A 3 28.60 -9.77 20.97
C PRO A 3 27.21 -9.21 20.66
N ARG A 4 27.16 -7.97 20.16
CA ARG A 4 25.89 -7.32 19.80
C ARG A 4 25.30 -7.86 18.49
N TYR A 5 26.15 -8.30 17.57
CA TYR A 5 25.69 -8.98 16.37
C TYR A 5 25.05 -10.33 16.71
N GLU A 6 25.71 -11.14 17.54
CA GLU A 6 25.20 -12.43 18.02
C GLU A 6 23.89 -12.27 18.82
N GLU A 7 23.81 -11.25 19.68
CA GLU A 7 22.59 -10.92 20.43
C GLU A 7 21.39 -10.65 19.51
N LEU A 8 21.61 -9.90 18.43
CA LEU A 8 20.54 -9.46 17.54
C LEU A 8 20.18 -10.52 16.49
N TYR A 9 21.17 -11.20 15.92
CA TYR A 9 21.03 -12.08 14.74
C TYR A 9 21.27 -13.58 15.03
N GLY A 10 21.54 -13.97 16.28
CA GLY A 10 21.86 -15.37 16.62
C GLY A 10 20.75 -16.38 16.34
N VAL A 11 19.51 -15.94 16.14
CA VAL A 11 18.33 -16.80 15.93
C VAL A 11 17.87 -16.80 14.46
N GLY A 12 18.37 -15.89 13.62
CA GLY A 12 17.94 -15.83 12.22
C GLY A 12 18.53 -14.66 11.43
N TYR A 13 18.11 -14.56 10.17
CA TYR A 13 18.62 -13.57 9.23
C TYR A 13 18.21 -12.12 9.57
N SER A 14 17.16 -11.96 10.40
CA SER A 14 16.65 -10.65 10.83
C SER A 14 16.93 -10.42 12.30
N PRO A 15 17.16 -9.17 12.72
CA PRO A 15 17.30 -8.86 14.14
C PRO A 15 15.97 -9.10 14.86
N ARG A 16 16.02 -9.23 16.19
CA ARG A 16 14.81 -9.27 17.03
C ARG A 16 13.83 -8.16 16.65
N GLY A 17 12.54 -8.51 16.61
CA GLY A 17 11.48 -7.61 16.12
C GLY A 17 11.50 -6.24 16.77
N GLU A 18 11.64 -6.16 18.10
CA GLU A 18 11.74 -4.89 18.83
C GLU A 18 12.87 -3.98 18.35
N TYR A 19 14.03 -4.56 18.05
CA TYR A 19 15.17 -3.79 17.54
C TYR A 19 14.89 -3.26 16.13
N ALA A 20 14.32 -4.09 15.25
CA ALA A 20 13.93 -3.66 13.91
C ALA A 20 12.91 -2.49 13.96
N LEU A 21 11.94 -2.57 14.88
CA LEU A 21 10.94 -1.51 15.11
C LEU A 21 11.60 -0.20 15.57
N GLN A 22 12.53 -0.28 16.53
CA GLN A 22 13.25 0.90 17.01
C GLN A 22 14.04 1.58 15.90
N VAL A 23 14.76 0.79 15.09
CA VAL A 23 15.52 1.31 13.94
C VAL A 23 14.58 1.97 12.92
N GLY A 24 13.46 1.34 12.59
CA GLY A 24 12.47 1.90 11.66
C GLY A 24 11.88 3.23 12.15
N ARG A 25 11.53 3.32 13.44
CA ARG A 25 11.01 4.57 14.05
C ARG A 25 12.06 5.67 14.07
N LEU A 26 13.31 5.33 14.37
CA LEU A 26 14.42 6.27 14.33
C LEU A 26 14.64 6.81 12.91
N ALA A 27 14.62 5.95 11.90
CA ALA A 27 14.72 6.37 10.50
C ALA A 27 13.58 7.34 10.13
N ARG A 28 12.33 7.02 10.48
CA ARG A 28 11.17 7.92 10.27
C ARG A 28 11.36 9.28 10.91
N GLU A 29 11.80 9.32 12.16
CA GLU A 29 12.03 10.56 12.90
C GLU A 29 13.10 11.44 12.22
N ILE A 30 14.21 10.85 11.80
CA ILE A 30 15.28 11.56 11.08
C ILE A 30 14.76 12.09 9.75
N CYS A 31 14.06 11.26 8.97
CA CYS A 31 13.49 11.66 7.69
C CYS A 31 12.53 12.85 7.83
N ARG A 32 11.62 12.79 8.82
CA ARG A 32 10.70 13.89 9.13
C ARG A 32 11.43 15.17 9.50
N ARG A 33 12.48 15.09 10.31
CA ARG A 33 13.30 16.26 10.71
C ARG A 33 13.94 16.96 9.52
N HIS A 34 14.31 16.20 8.49
CA HIS A 34 14.95 16.73 7.29
C HIS A 34 13.97 16.98 6.13
N GLY A 35 12.65 16.81 6.34
CA GLY A 35 11.64 17.04 5.31
C GLY A 35 11.72 16.05 4.15
N VAL A 36 12.29 14.86 4.37
CA VAL A 36 12.37 13.79 3.37
C VAL A 36 11.41 12.65 3.72
N PRO A 37 10.82 11.97 2.73
CA PRO A 37 10.03 10.75 2.98
C PRO A 37 10.90 9.67 3.63
N ASP A 38 10.37 8.99 4.64
CA ASP A 38 10.98 7.82 5.29
C ASP A 38 10.85 6.53 4.47
N ARG A 39 10.07 6.59 3.40
CA ARG A 39 9.93 5.52 2.43
C ARG A 39 9.91 6.09 1.02
N MET A 40 10.61 5.43 0.11
CA MET A 40 10.53 5.70 -1.31
C MET A 40 9.17 5.22 -1.82
N SER A 41 8.32 6.15 -2.28
CA SER A 41 7.08 5.82 -2.98
C SER A 41 7.38 5.03 -4.23
N ARG A 42 6.46 4.17 -4.63
CA ARG A 42 6.62 3.41 -5.87
C ARG A 42 6.53 4.40 -7.04
N PRO A 43 7.45 4.35 -8.03
CA PRO A 43 7.28 5.12 -9.24
C PRO A 43 6.08 4.58 -10.01
N ILE A 44 5.04 5.39 -10.16
CA ILE A 44 3.87 5.09 -11.00
C ILE A 44 3.98 5.96 -12.24
N LEU A 45 4.15 5.33 -13.40
CA LEU A 45 4.47 6.04 -14.63
C LEU A 45 3.20 6.55 -15.33
N PRO A 46 3.22 7.77 -15.92
CA PRO A 46 2.12 8.23 -16.76
C PRO A 46 1.94 7.32 -17.98
N GLY A 47 0.71 6.85 -18.20
CA GLY A 47 0.39 5.96 -19.32
C GLY A 47 0.61 4.47 -19.04
N GLU A 48 1.01 4.10 -17.83
CA GLU A 48 1.07 2.70 -17.40
C GLU A 48 -0.32 2.05 -17.45
N GLU A 49 -0.39 0.85 -18.03
CA GLU A 49 -1.60 0.05 -18.01
C GLU A 49 -1.96 -0.33 -16.57
N LEU A 50 -3.25 -0.49 -16.29
CA LEU A 50 -3.75 -0.88 -14.97
C LEU A 50 -3.27 0.05 -13.83
N LEU A 51 -3.15 1.36 -14.12
CA LEU A 51 -2.76 2.41 -13.17
C LEU A 51 -3.50 2.33 -11.82
N VAL A 52 -4.77 1.92 -11.83
CA VAL A 52 -5.56 1.73 -10.61
C VAL A 52 -4.98 0.62 -9.74
N ASN A 53 -4.63 -0.53 -10.32
CA ASN A 53 -4.04 -1.66 -9.60
C ASN A 53 -2.73 -1.22 -8.92
N ARG A 54 -1.85 -0.52 -9.65
CA ARG A 54 -0.58 -0.01 -9.11
C ARG A 54 -0.77 0.89 -7.88
N ARG A 55 -1.77 1.78 -7.91
CA ARG A 55 -2.12 2.67 -6.79
C ARG A 55 -2.71 1.93 -5.60
N ILE A 56 -3.55 0.92 -5.85
CA ILE A 56 -4.12 0.08 -4.79
C ILE A 56 -3.01 -0.76 -4.13
N ALA A 57 -2.14 -1.40 -4.92
CA ALA A 57 -1.00 -2.14 -4.43
C ALA A 57 -0.06 -1.25 -3.58
N GLU A 58 0.25 -0.04 -4.05
CA GLU A 58 1.03 0.92 -3.27
C GLU A 58 0.35 1.28 -1.94
N SER A 59 -0.95 1.57 -1.96
CA SER A 59 -1.72 1.87 -0.74
C SER A 59 -1.70 0.72 0.27
N LEU A 60 -1.81 -0.52 -0.20
CA LEU A 60 -1.73 -1.72 0.64
C LEU A 60 -0.32 -1.91 1.24
N LEU A 61 0.74 -1.67 0.46
CA LEU A 61 2.12 -1.73 0.94
C LEU A 61 2.43 -0.63 1.96
N LEU A 62 1.91 0.58 1.76
CA LEU A 62 2.04 1.67 2.73
C LEU A 62 1.35 1.33 4.05
N ARG A 63 0.13 0.76 4.00
CA ARG A 63 -0.56 0.27 5.21
C ARG A 63 0.23 -0.83 5.93
N ALA A 64 0.86 -1.74 5.19
CA ALA A 64 1.74 -2.76 5.77
C ALA A 64 2.96 -2.14 6.47
N TYR A 65 3.55 -1.10 5.87
CA TYR A 65 4.68 -0.37 6.43
C TYR A 65 4.30 0.41 7.71
N GLU A 66 3.16 1.09 7.71
CA GLU A 66 2.66 1.77 8.91
C GLU A 66 2.42 0.77 10.05
N MET A 67 1.74 -0.34 9.77
CA MET A 67 1.51 -1.40 10.76
C MET A 67 2.83 -1.97 11.30
N GLU A 68 3.84 -2.13 10.44
CA GLU A 68 5.17 -2.55 10.87
C GLU A 68 5.71 -1.55 11.89
N LEU A 69 5.72 -0.25 11.61
CA LEU A 69 6.25 0.76 12.53
C LEU A 69 5.43 0.93 13.81
N GLU A 70 4.13 0.62 13.79
CA GLU A 70 3.27 0.57 14.96
C GLU A 70 3.52 -0.66 15.85
N GLY A 71 4.27 -1.66 15.36
CA GLY A 71 4.48 -2.93 16.07
C GLY A 71 3.27 -3.88 15.93
N GLY A 72 2.53 -3.75 14.83
CA GLY A 72 1.36 -4.56 14.53
C GLY A 72 1.68 -6.06 14.37
N ALA A 73 0.63 -6.89 14.40
CA ALA A 73 0.79 -8.32 14.33
C ALA A 73 1.35 -8.79 12.98
N GLY A 74 2.42 -9.59 13.00
CA GLY A 74 3.14 -10.03 11.79
C GLY A 74 2.26 -10.73 10.75
N HIS A 75 1.28 -11.55 11.17
CA HIS A 75 0.36 -12.21 10.25
C HIS A 75 -0.51 -11.21 9.47
N ARG A 76 -0.91 -10.09 10.09
CA ARG A 76 -1.73 -9.05 9.46
C ARG A 76 -0.89 -8.22 8.50
N ILE A 77 0.34 -7.86 8.88
CA ILE A 77 1.31 -7.22 7.99
C ILE A 77 1.53 -8.09 6.75
N TRP A 78 1.72 -9.39 6.94
CA TRP A 78 1.91 -10.35 5.85
C TRP A 78 0.68 -10.48 4.94
N ALA A 79 -0.52 -10.45 5.50
CA ALA A 79 -1.76 -10.46 4.71
C ALA A 79 -1.84 -9.26 3.76
N TYR A 80 -1.51 -8.06 4.24
CA TYR A 80 -1.49 -6.86 3.38
C TYR A 80 -0.40 -6.92 2.31
N ARG A 81 0.79 -7.43 2.63
CA ARG A 81 1.87 -7.62 1.65
C ARG A 81 1.45 -8.58 0.54
N LYS A 82 0.83 -9.71 0.89
CA LYS A 82 0.35 -10.68 -0.09
C LYS A 82 -0.80 -10.14 -0.93
N ALA A 83 -1.76 -9.44 -0.33
CA ALA A 83 -2.83 -8.80 -1.08
C ALA A 83 -2.31 -7.73 -2.04
N ALA A 84 -1.32 -6.94 -1.62
CA ALA A 84 -0.69 -5.97 -2.50
C ALA A 84 -0.03 -6.65 -3.71
N TRP A 85 0.70 -7.75 -3.46
CA TRP A 85 1.30 -8.55 -4.52
C TRP A 85 0.25 -9.13 -5.47
N THR A 86 -0.83 -9.72 -4.95
CA THR A 86 -1.94 -10.21 -5.79
C THR A 86 -2.50 -9.13 -6.69
N VAL A 87 -2.78 -7.94 -6.15
CA VAL A 87 -3.28 -6.81 -6.96
C VAL A 87 -2.28 -6.37 -8.03
N ASP A 88 -0.98 -6.45 -7.71
CA ASP A 88 0.08 -5.98 -8.60
C ASP A 88 0.31 -6.91 -9.81
N GLU A 89 0.08 -8.20 -9.62
CA GLU A 89 0.22 -9.24 -10.65
C GLU A 89 -1.09 -9.50 -11.42
N LEU A 90 -2.15 -8.73 -11.17
CA LEU A 90 -3.38 -8.87 -11.95
C LEU A 90 -3.19 -8.33 -13.36
N ASP A 91 -3.52 -9.17 -14.34
CA ASP A 91 -3.61 -8.79 -15.77
C ASP A 91 -4.93 -8.07 -16.12
N GLU A 92 -5.90 -8.04 -15.19
CA GLU A 92 -7.18 -7.34 -15.33
C GLU A 92 -7.29 -6.17 -14.35
N SER A 93 -8.02 -5.12 -14.74
CA SER A 93 -8.33 -3.98 -13.88
C SER A 93 -9.13 -4.42 -12.66
N LEU A 94 -8.61 -4.16 -11.47
CA LEU A 94 -9.31 -4.43 -10.21
C LEU A 94 -10.61 -3.62 -10.11
N ALA A 95 -10.66 -2.43 -10.73
CA ALA A 95 -11.87 -1.63 -10.80
C ALA A 95 -12.95 -2.29 -11.67
N ASP A 96 -12.55 -3.02 -12.72
CA ASP A 96 -13.47 -3.69 -13.63
C ASP A 96 -14.02 -4.97 -12.99
N ILE A 97 -13.16 -5.75 -12.33
CA ILE A 97 -13.57 -6.89 -11.48
C ILE A 97 -14.60 -6.43 -10.45
N TYR A 98 -14.29 -5.36 -9.70
CA TYR A 98 -15.20 -4.82 -8.70
C TYR A 98 -16.49 -4.27 -9.31
N GLY A 99 -16.43 -3.66 -10.49
CA GLY A 99 -17.61 -3.16 -11.20
C GLY A 99 -18.55 -4.27 -11.66
N ARG A 100 -18.00 -5.40 -12.12
CA ARG A 100 -18.75 -6.54 -12.64
C ARG A 100 -19.30 -7.45 -11.54
N GLU A 101 -18.50 -7.68 -10.50
CA GLU A 101 -18.75 -8.74 -9.51
C GLU A 101 -18.83 -8.21 -8.07
N GLY A 102 -18.60 -6.92 -7.84
CA GLY A 102 -18.65 -6.32 -6.50
C GLY A 102 -17.68 -6.98 -5.52
N MET A 103 -18.13 -7.12 -4.27
CA MET A 103 -17.30 -7.68 -3.20
C MET A 103 -16.92 -9.15 -3.45
N SER A 104 -17.80 -9.94 -4.08
CA SER A 104 -17.50 -11.36 -4.35
C SER A 104 -16.32 -11.52 -5.29
N GLY A 105 -16.19 -10.65 -6.31
CA GLY A 105 -15.04 -10.64 -7.21
C GLY A 105 -13.74 -10.34 -6.48
N LEU A 106 -13.74 -9.38 -5.55
CA LEU A 106 -12.54 -9.07 -4.75
C LEU A 106 -12.14 -10.23 -3.84
N THR A 107 -13.11 -10.86 -3.16
CA THR A 107 -12.83 -11.96 -2.23
C THR A 107 -12.47 -13.28 -2.90
N ALA A 108 -12.75 -13.41 -4.21
CA ALA A 108 -12.35 -14.57 -4.99
C ALA A 108 -10.85 -14.57 -5.33
N LEU A 109 -10.19 -13.39 -5.25
CA LEU A 109 -8.77 -13.23 -5.51
C LEU A 109 -7.92 -13.85 -4.39
N ALA A 110 -6.78 -14.41 -4.78
CA ALA A 110 -5.85 -15.03 -3.83
C ALA A 110 -5.44 -14.04 -2.72
N TYR A 111 -5.41 -14.52 -1.48
CA TYR A 111 -4.99 -13.74 -0.30
C TYR A 111 -5.82 -12.48 0.02
N ILE A 112 -6.98 -12.28 -0.62
CA ILE A 112 -7.87 -11.16 -0.34
C ILE A 112 -9.12 -11.68 0.39
N GLY A 113 -9.10 -11.58 1.72
CA GLY A 113 -10.28 -11.84 2.56
C GLY A 113 -11.20 -10.63 2.68
N SER A 114 -12.37 -10.78 3.30
CA SER A 114 -13.41 -9.74 3.39
C SER A 114 -12.92 -8.40 3.91
N SER A 115 -12.09 -8.39 4.97
CA SER A 115 -11.56 -7.16 5.55
C SER A 115 -10.60 -6.40 4.63
N ILE A 116 -9.81 -7.12 3.82
CA ILE A 116 -8.94 -6.52 2.81
C ILE A 116 -9.78 -6.07 1.61
N ALA A 117 -10.79 -6.84 1.22
CA ALA A 117 -11.72 -6.46 0.16
C ALA A 117 -12.46 -5.14 0.48
N GLU A 118 -12.89 -4.93 1.73
CA GLU A 118 -13.50 -3.67 2.18
C GLU A 118 -12.53 -2.49 2.10
N VAL A 119 -11.28 -2.75 2.46
CA VAL A 119 -10.19 -1.80 2.32
C VAL A 119 -9.96 -1.42 0.86
N ILE A 120 -9.97 -2.39 -0.05
CA ILE A 120 -9.79 -2.19 -1.48
C ILE A 120 -10.97 -1.43 -2.07
N SER A 121 -12.20 -1.82 -1.76
CA SER A 121 -13.40 -1.16 -2.29
C SER A 121 -13.47 0.31 -1.88
N SER A 122 -13.12 0.62 -0.63
CA SER A 122 -13.02 2.00 -0.14
C SER A 122 -12.01 2.82 -0.96
N LEU A 123 -10.81 2.27 -1.20
CA LEU A 123 -9.79 2.93 -2.01
C LEU A 123 -10.23 3.12 -3.48
N LEU A 124 -10.94 2.15 -4.05
CA LEU A 124 -11.49 2.26 -5.41
C LEU A 124 -12.49 3.42 -5.52
N GLU A 125 -13.36 3.59 -4.54
CA GLU A 125 -14.32 4.69 -4.51
C GLU A 125 -13.65 6.06 -4.31
N GLU A 126 -12.61 6.15 -3.49
CA GLU A 126 -11.79 7.35 -3.35
C GLU A 126 -11.14 7.78 -4.69
N ILE A 127 -10.57 6.81 -5.42
CA ILE A 127 -9.94 7.06 -6.73
C ILE A 127 -10.98 7.53 -7.77
N LYS A 128 -12.17 6.92 -7.80
CA LYS A 128 -13.28 7.35 -8.66
C LYS A 128 -13.72 8.78 -8.31
N GLY A 129 -13.88 9.09 -7.03
CA GLY A 129 -14.23 10.42 -6.53
C GLY A 129 -13.23 11.49 -6.96
N ALA A 130 -11.93 11.24 -6.76
CA ALA A 130 -10.86 12.17 -7.14
C ALA A 130 -10.83 12.46 -8.65
N SER A 131 -11.12 11.46 -9.47
CA SER A 131 -11.19 11.59 -10.94
C SER A 131 -12.36 12.48 -11.37
N LYS A 132 -13.52 12.38 -10.70
CA LYS A 132 -14.72 13.18 -10.98
C LYS A 132 -14.54 14.66 -10.61
N VAL A 133 -13.75 14.97 -9.57
CA VAL A 133 -13.42 16.35 -9.20
C VAL A 133 -12.54 17.00 -10.26
N ARG A 134 -11.51 16.29 -10.75
CA ARG A 134 -10.59 16.82 -11.78
C ARG A 134 -11.30 17.11 -13.11
N SER A 135 -12.25 16.28 -13.54
CA SER A 135 -13.02 16.54 -14.77
C SER A 135 -13.97 17.74 -14.66
N ARG A 136 -14.61 17.94 -13.48
CA ARG A 136 -15.48 19.09 -13.21
C ARG A 136 -14.72 20.42 -13.17
N GLY A 137 -13.52 20.45 -12.60
CA GLY A 137 -12.66 21.64 -12.60
C GLY A 137 -12.23 22.06 -14.01
N ARG A 138 -11.94 21.09 -14.88
CA ARG A 138 -11.50 21.35 -16.27
C ARG A 138 -12.63 21.87 -17.17
N ASN A 139 -13.88 21.46 -16.93
CA ASN A 139 -15.04 21.90 -17.73
C ASN A 139 -15.55 23.30 -17.36
N ARG A 140 -15.28 23.81 -16.15
CA ARG A 140 -15.66 25.18 -15.75
C ARG A 140 -14.80 26.27 -16.42
N GLY A 141 -13.56 25.95 -16.83
CA GLY A 141 -12.67 26.89 -17.52
C GLY A 141 -12.91 27.04 -19.02
N ARG A 142 -13.83 26.25 -19.62
CA ARG A 142 -14.08 26.24 -21.08
C ARG A 142 -15.37 26.96 -21.51
N ARG A 143 -16.11 27.57 -20.58
CA ARG A 143 -17.40 28.25 -20.81
C ARG A 143 -17.33 29.78 -20.79
N GLN A 144 -16.14 30.37 -20.92
CA GLN A 144 -15.95 31.81 -21.12
C GLN A 144 -15.16 32.03 -22.42
N LYS A 145 -15.85 31.92 -23.55
CA LYS A 145 -15.49 32.57 -24.82
C LYS A 145 -16.76 32.80 -25.61
#